data_AF-A0A2V7EYM2-F1
#
_entry.id   AF-A0A2V7EYM2-F1
#
_cell.length_a   1.000
_cell.length_b   1.000
_cell.length_c   1.000
_cell.angle_alpha   90.00
_cell.angle_beta   90.00
_cell.angle_gamma   90.00
#
_symmetry.space_group_name_H-M   'P 1'
#
loop_
_entity.id
_entity.type
_entity.pdbx_description
1 polymer ?
#
loop_
_entity_poly.entity_id
_entity_poly.type
_entity_poly.pdbx_seq_one_letter_code
_entity_poly.pdbx_strand_id
1 'polypeptide(L)'
;MGVVAFVVIAGIAVGSALGLVAKRNPIHAALFLVVNLGAVAVLYLMLGAQFLAVAQVAVYAGAIMVLFLFAIFVLIPGKEETGPDPRRSYRIVALPFAAALLALLAAVVVV
;
A
#
# COMPACT_ATOMS: atom_id res chain seq x y z
N MET A 1 -3.83 21.38 -11.32
CA MET A 1 -2.67 20.79 -10.61
C MET A 1 -1.80 20.06 -11.62
N GLY A 2 -0.47 20.13 -11.51
CA GLY A 2 0.42 19.64 -12.57
C GLY A 2 0.43 18.11 -12.68
N VAL A 3 0.33 17.59 -13.91
CA VAL A 3 0.39 16.15 -14.23
C VAL A 3 1.61 15.48 -13.59
N VAL A 4 2.74 16.20 -13.50
CA VAL A 4 3.96 15.73 -12.83
C VAL A 4 3.72 15.38 -11.36
N ALA A 5 3.02 16.24 -10.61
CA ALA A 5 2.72 15.97 -9.20
C ALA A 5 1.82 14.74 -9.06
N PHE A 6 0.85 14.56 -9.95
CA PHE A 6 -0.03 13.40 -9.95
C PHE A 6 0.76 12.11 -10.18
N VAL A 7 1.61 12.08 -11.22
CA VAL A 7 2.43 10.91 -11.56
C VAL A 7 3.39 10.55 -10.42
N VAL A 8 3.99 11.54 -9.76
CA VAL A 8 4.87 11.30 -8.61
C VAL A 8 4.11 10.68 -7.44
N ILE A 9 2.97 11.27 -7.05
CA ILE A 9 2.18 10.76 -5.92
C ILE A 9 1.56 9.39 -6.25
N ALA A 10 1.07 9.19 -7.47
CA ALA A 10 0.59 7.89 -7.94
C ALA A 10 1.71 6.83 -7.93
N GLY A 11 2.92 7.20 -8.35
CA GLY A 11 4.10 6.34 -8.27
C GLY A 11 4.44 5.95 -6.83
N ILE A 12 4.33 6.89 -5.87
CA ILE A 12 4.52 6.61 -4.44
C ILE A 12 3.43 5.67 -3.92
N ALA A 13 2.16 5.89 -4.28
CA ALA A 13 1.06 5.02 -3.87
C ALA A 13 1.30 3.57 -4.35
N VAL A 14 1.59 3.38 -5.64
CA VAL A 14 1.88 2.05 -6.20
C VAL A 14 3.15 1.43 -5.58
N GLY A 15 4.24 2.20 -5.47
CA GLY A 15 5.49 1.73 -4.90
C GLY A 15 5.34 1.30 -3.44
N SER A 16 4.57 2.06 -2.65
CA SER A 16 4.28 1.70 -1.26
C SER A 16 3.37 0.48 -1.14
N ALA A 17 2.36 0.32 -2.01
CA ALA A 17 1.54 -0.88 -2.07
C ALA A 17 2.36 -2.15 -2.43
N LEU A 18 3.32 -2.03 -3.35
CA LEU A 18 4.26 -3.12 -3.65
C LEU A 18 5.16 -3.43 -2.45
N GLY A 19 5.67 -2.40 -1.77
CA GLY A 19 6.45 -2.53 -0.54
C GLY A 19 5.68 -3.28 0.56
N LEU A 20 4.42 -2.93 0.77
CA LEU A 20 3.51 -3.58 1.72
C LEU A 20 3.44 -5.10 1.51
N VAL A 21 3.22 -5.56 0.27
CA VAL A 21 3.08 -7.00 -0.06
C VAL A 21 4.43 -7.72 -0.07
N ALA A 22 5.50 -7.02 -0.45
CA ALA A 22 6.84 -7.57 -0.53
C ALA A 22 7.48 -7.81 0.85
N LYS A 23 7.19 -6.98 1.85
CA LYS A 23 7.77 -7.13 3.19
C LYS A 23 7.15 -8.31 3.93
N ARG A 24 8.02 -9.11 4.56
CA ARG A 24 7.63 -10.27 5.37
C ARG A 24 7.32 -9.87 6.81
N ASN A 25 8.08 -8.90 7.33
CA ASN A 25 7.83 -8.33 8.65
C ASN A 25 6.56 -7.44 8.62
N PRO A 26 5.52 -7.78 9.40
CA PRO A 26 4.24 -7.08 9.41
C PRO A 26 4.34 -5.63 9.88
N ILE A 27 5.31 -5.30 10.74
CA ILE A 27 5.56 -3.92 11.19
C ILE A 27 6.02 -3.07 9.98
N HIS A 28 6.98 -3.57 9.22
CA HIS A 28 7.48 -2.88 8.03
C HIS A 28 6.41 -2.78 6.95
N ALA A 29 5.63 -3.86 6.77
CA ALA A 29 4.49 -3.88 5.86
C ALA A 29 3.47 -2.80 6.24
N ALA A 30 3.10 -2.70 7.52
CA ALA A 30 2.16 -1.68 8.00
C ALA A 30 2.67 -0.24 7.82
N LEU A 31 3.98 0.02 7.95
CA LEU A 31 4.55 1.33 7.64
C LEU A 31 4.37 1.72 6.16
N PHE A 32 4.55 0.76 5.24
CA PHE A 32 4.26 0.99 3.82
C PHE A 32 2.77 1.28 3.57
N LEU A 33 1.86 0.65 4.33
CA LEU A 33 0.43 0.94 4.24
C LEU A 33 0.10 2.37 4.70
N VAL A 34 0.73 2.87 5.76
CA VAL A 34 0.55 4.27 6.20
C VAL A 34 0.97 5.25 5.10
N VAL A 35 2.11 5.00 4.45
CA VAL A 35 2.57 5.81 3.31
C VAL A 35 1.56 5.76 2.15
N ASN A 36 1.03 4.57 1.84
CA ASN A 36 0.02 4.41 0.81
C ASN A 36 -1.25 5.22 1.11
N LEU A 37 -1.77 5.13 2.34
CA LEU A 37 -2.98 5.86 2.74
C LEU A 37 -2.76 7.38 2.70
N GLY A 38 -1.57 7.85 3.07
CA GLY A 38 -1.18 9.25 2.93
C GLY A 38 -1.11 9.71 1.47
N ALA A 39 -0.50 8.90 0.59
CA ALA A 39 -0.44 9.19 -0.84
C ALA A 39 -1.85 9.26 -1.45
N VAL A 40 -2.75 8.35 -1.07
CA VAL A 40 -4.17 8.39 -1.51
C VAL A 40 -4.89 9.63 -0.99
N ALA A 41 -4.63 10.07 0.25
CA ALA A 41 -5.20 11.32 0.75
C ALA A 41 -4.76 12.53 -0.08
N VAL A 42 -3.48 12.58 -0.48
CA VAL A 42 -2.98 13.62 -1.38
C VAL A 42 -3.65 13.52 -2.76
N LEU A 43 -3.84 12.32 -3.31
CA LEU A 43 -4.60 12.15 -4.55
C LEU A 43 -6.03 12.68 -4.42
N TYR A 44 -6.74 12.41 -3.32
CA TYR A 44 -8.07 12.98 -3.09
C TYR A 44 -8.06 14.52 -3.04
N LEU A 45 -7.04 15.14 -2.44
CA LEU A 45 -6.88 16.59 -2.51
C LEU A 45 -6.67 17.08 -3.96
N MET A 46 -5.90 16.33 -4.75
CA MET A 46 -5.66 16.66 -6.16
C MET A 46 -6.91 16.56 -7.03
N LEU A 47 -7.82 15.63 -6.70
CA LEU A 47 -9.14 15.50 -7.34
C LEU A 47 -10.18 16.51 -6.80
N GLY A 48 -9.83 17.35 -5.81
CA GLY A 48 -10.77 18.30 -5.20
C GLY A 48 -11.70 17.67 -4.15
N ALA A 49 -11.49 16.42 -3.78
CA ALA A 49 -12.28 15.69 -2.79
C ALA A 49 -11.79 15.93 -1.35
N GLN A 50 -11.94 17.16 -0.85
CA GLN A 50 -11.39 17.60 0.44
C GLN A 50 -11.92 16.80 1.64
N PHE A 51 -13.24 16.58 1.71
CA PHE A 51 -13.85 15.79 2.78
C PHE A 51 -13.27 14.37 2.81
N LEU A 52 -13.14 13.74 1.65
CA LEU A 52 -12.61 12.39 1.51
C LEU A 52 -11.14 12.31 1.91
N ALA A 53 -10.33 13.32 1.55
CA ALA A 53 -8.93 13.40 1.97
C ALA A 53 -8.78 13.50 3.48
N VAL A 54 -9.59 14.35 4.14
CA VAL A 54 -9.57 14.49 5.60
C VAL A 54 -10.05 13.20 6.28
N ALA A 55 -11.13 12.60 5.78
CA ALA A 55 -11.62 11.31 6.28
C ALA A 55 -10.58 10.19 6.11
N GLN A 56 -9.86 10.18 4.99
CA GLN A 56 -8.77 9.24 4.71
C GLN A 56 -7.68 9.31 5.79
N VAL A 57 -7.26 10.52 6.14
CA VAL A 57 -6.23 10.73 7.17
C VAL A 57 -6.77 10.45 8.56
N ALA A 58 -7.94 10.98 8.92
CA ALA A 58 -8.48 10.86 10.27
C ALA A 58 -8.89 9.42 10.62
N VAL A 59 -9.62 8.75 9.73
CA VAL A 59 -10.21 7.43 9.99
C VAL A 59 -9.25 6.32 9.62
N TYR A 60 -8.74 6.31 8.39
CA TYR A 60 -7.92 5.18 7.92
C TYR A 60 -6.49 5.29 8.45
N ALA A 61 -5.76 6.36 8.12
CA ALA A 61 -4.36 6.51 8.55
C ALA A 61 -4.22 6.79 10.06
N GLY A 62 -5.21 7.47 10.65
CA GLY A 62 -5.25 7.82 12.07
C GLY A 62 -5.80 6.68 12.91
N ALA A 63 -7.12 6.52 12.97
CA ALA A 63 -7.75 5.58 13.90
C ALA A 63 -7.44 4.10 13.58
N ILE A 64 -7.78 3.64 12.38
CA ILE A 64 -7.70 2.22 12.02
C ILE A 64 -6.24 1.76 12.01
N MET A 65 -5.35 2.50 11.34
CA MET A 65 -3.95 2.08 11.24
C MET A 65 -3.20 2.13 12.56
N VAL A 66 -3.47 3.09 13.45
CA VAL A 66 -2.83 3.10 14.77
C VAL A 66 -3.26 1.90 15.59
N LEU A 67 -4.56 1.54 15.57
CA LEU A 67 -5.04 0.32 16.22
C LEU A 67 -4.40 -0.93 15.63
N PHE A 68 -4.24 -0.98 14.30
CA PHE A 68 -3.60 -2.09 13.62
C PHE A 68 -2.11 -2.22 13.98
N LEU A 69 -1.38 -1.10 14.04
CA LEU A 69 0.01 -1.05 14.46
C LEU A 69 0.18 -1.49 15.92
N PHE A 70 -0.71 -1.05 16.81
CA PHE A 70 -0.74 -1.52 18.19
C PHE A 70 -0.98 -3.02 18.28
N ALA A 71 -1.98 -3.53 17.55
CA ALA A 71 -2.28 -4.96 17.52
C ALA A 71 -1.08 -5.79 17.02
N ILE A 72 -0.42 -5.35 15.94
CA ILE A 72 0.79 -5.99 15.41
C ILE A 72 1.89 -6.02 16.48
N PHE A 73 2.14 -4.89 17.14
CA PHE A 73 3.21 -4.79 18.13
C PHE A 73 2.97 -5.68 19.37
N VAL A 74 1.71 -5.83 19.79
CA VAL A 74 1.33 -6.66 20.95
C VAL A 74 1.26 -8.15 20.59
N LEU A 75 0.69 -8.50 19.44
CA LEU A 75 0.36 -9.88 19.08
C LEU A 75 1.50 -10.62 18.37
N ILE A 76 2.46 -9.89 17.79
CA ILE A 76 3.52 -10.47 16.98
C ILE A 76 4.84 -10.35 17.75
N PRO A 77 5.16 -11.33 18.63
CA PRO A 77 6.47 -11.37 19.28
C PRO A 77 7.55 -11.49 18.21
N GLY A 78 8.65 -10.76 18.38
CA GLY A 78 9.78 -10.71 17.44
C GLY A 78 10.46 -12.07 17.27
N LYS A 79 9.85 -12.97 16.50
CA LYS A 79 10.46 -14.22 16.07
C LYS A 79 11.19 -13.93 14.78
N GLU A 80 12.52 -14.00 14.83
CA GLU A 80 13.36 -14.11 13.65
C GLU A 80 12.88 -15.30 12.83
N GLU A 81 12.42 -15.02 11.61
CA GLU A 81 11.83 -16.00 10.73
C GLU A 81 12.89 -16.89 10.07
N THR A 82 13.55 -17.75 10.85
CA THR A 82 14.49 -18.78 10.34
C THR A 82 13.72 -20.04 9.92
N GLY A 83 12.72 -19.90 9.05
CA GLY A 83 11.93 -21.00 8.51
C GLY A 83 11.96 -21.05 6.97
N PRO A 84 11.93 -22.24 6.33
CA PRO A 84 12.04 -22.39 4.88
C PRO A 84 10.95 -21.59 4.16
N ASP A 85 11.37 -20.78 3.18
CA ASP A 85 10.51 -19.82 2.48
C ASP A 85 9.40 -20.51 1.66
N PRO A 86 8.11 -20.41 2.06
CA PRO A 86 7.00 -20.97 1.28
C PRO A 86 6.72 -20.17 -0.01
N ARG A 87 7.28 -18.95 -0.14
CA ARG A 87 6.95 -18.01 -1.23
C ARG A 87 7.47 -18.44 -2.60
N ARG A 88 8.35 -19.45 -2.70
CA ARG A 88 8.85 -19.94 -4.00
C ARG A 88 7.72 -20.53 -4.86
N SER A 89 6.75 -21.20 -4.24
CA SER A 89 5.58 -21.74 -4.94
C SER A 89 4.60 -20.63 -5.33
N TYR A 90 4.34 -19.69 -4.41
CA TYR A 90 3.43 -18.57 -4.66
C TYR A 90 3.97 -17.55 -5.67
N ARG A 91 5.29 -17.42 -5.85
CA ARG A 91 5.91 -16.53 -6.86
C ARG A 91 5.54 -16.89 -8.30
N ILE A 92 5.34 -18.18 -8.59
CA ILE A 92 5.02 -18.66 -9.95
C ILE A 92 3.57 -18.33 -10.30
N VAL A 93 2.68 -18.32 -9.31
CA VAL A 93 1.26 -17.93 -9.49
C VAL A 93 1.06 -16.42 -9.39
N ALA A 94 1.85 -15.74 -8.56
CA ALA A 94 1.78 -14.28 -8.40
C ALA A 94 2.26 -13.52 -9.64
N LEU A 95 3.21 -14.08 -10.41
CA LEU A 95 3.76 -13.42 -11.61
C LEU A 95 2.72 -13.20 -12.73
N PRO A 96 1.97 -14.23 -13.19
CA PRO A 96 0.95 -14.03 -14.22
C PRO A 96 -0.20 -13.16 -13.72
N PHE A 97 -0.57 -13.28 -12.44
CA PHE A 97 -1.60 -12.43 -11.85
C PHE A 97 -1.19 -10.96 -11.78
N ALA A 98 0.07 -10.68 -11.40
CA ALA A 98 0.62 -9.33 -11.40
C ALA A 98 0.74 -8.74 -12.82
N ALA A 99 1.12 -9.56 -13.81
CA ALA A 99 1.18 -9.14 -15.21
C ALA A 99 -0.22 -8.83 -15.78
N ALA A 100 -1.22 -9.67 -15.48
CA ALA A 100 -2.61 -9.45 -15.89
C ALA A 100 -3.18 -8.18 -15.24
N LEU A 101 -2.90 -7.94 -13.96
CA LEU A 101 -3.29 -6.73 -13.25
C LEU A 101 -2.63 -5.48 -13.83
N LEU A 102 -1.33 -5.53 -14.16
CA LEU A 102 -0.61 -4.44 -14.81
C LEU A 102 -1.17 -4.11 -16.19
N ALA A 103 -1.50 -5.13 -16.99
CA ALA A 103 -2.12 -4.94 -18.30
C ALA A 103 -3.51 -4.29 -18.19
N LEU A 104 -4.31 -4.72 -17.20
CA LEU A 104 -5.62 -4.12 -16.93
C LEU A 104 -5.49 -2.65 -16.50
N LEU A 105 -4.57 -2.34 -15.58
CA LEU A 105 -4.33 -0.96 -15.14
C LEU A 105 -3.86 -0.06 -16.28
N ALA A 106 -2.97 -0.56 -17.14
CA ALA A 106 -2.52 0.17 -18.33
C ALA A 106 -3.68 0.44 -19.29
N ALA A 107 -4.57 -0.52 -19.50
CA ALA A 107 -5.76 -0.33 -20.33
C ALA A 107 -6.71 0.73 -19.75
N VAL A 108 -6.92 0.74 -18.42
CA VAL A 108 -7.79 1.74 -17.75
C VAL A 108 -7.20 3.15 -17.80
N VAL A 109 -5.87 3.30 -17.76
CA VAL A 109 -5.22 4.63 -17.84
C VAL A 109 -5.30 5.23 -19.26
N VAL A 110 -5.46 4.40 -20.28
CA VAL A 110 -5.51 4.81 -21.69
C VAL A 110 -6.95 5.14 -22.15
N VAL A 111 -7.96 4.68 -21.42
CA VAL A 111 -9.40 4.95 -21.67
C VAL A 111 -9.85 6.18 -20.90
#